data_AF-A0A8R7UAF0-F1
#
_entry.id   AF-A0A8R7UAF0-F1
#
_cell.length_a   1.000
_cell.length_b   1.000
_cell.length_c   1.000
_cell.angle_alpha   90.00
_cell.angle_beta   90.00
_cell.angle_gamma   90.00
#
_symmetry.space_group_name_H-M   'P 1'
#
loop_
_entity.id
_entity.type
_entity.pdbx_description
1 polymer ?
#
loop_
_entity_poly.entity_id
_entity_poly.type
_entity_poly.pdbx_seq_one_letter_code
_entity_poly.pdbx_strand_id
1 'polypeptide(L)'
;MRFLLHLGSNQTNLAFSPLSFHYVLVLLAAGATGDTLNQIVSFLGPSGGMAHASLASHAASAFLARGNGSEPDVRCGVGVWVDSSLQLRPAFADMVTSQYNATAQAMPFQEKPDKARVEINRWFEDKTGGLIKELMPEG
;
A
#
# COMPACT_ATOMS: atom_id res chain seq x y z
N MET A 1 15.16 5.28 -8.77
CA MET A 1 15.55 6.65 -8.36
C MET A 1 14.98 7.79 -9.22
N ARG A 2 14.61 7.59 -10.51
CA ARG A 2 14.03 8.67 -11.34
C ARG A 2 12.73 9.30 -10.81
N PHE A 3 11.93 8.55 -10.03
CA PHE A 3 10.66 9.02 -9.46
C PHE A 3 10.84 10.17 -8.44
N LEU A 4 11.82 10.09 -7.55
CA LEU A 4 12.05 11.11 -6.50
C LEU A 4 12.40 12.49 -7.06
N LEU A 5 13.04 12.54 -8.23
CA LEU A 5 13.39 13.79 -8.92
C LEU A 5 12.15 14.60 -9.36
N HIS A 6 10.99 13.95 -9.47
CA HIS A 6 9.74 14.59 -9.89
C HIS A 6 8.85 14.99 -8.68
N LEU A 7 9.21 14.58 -7.46
CA LEU A 7 8.42 14.86 -6.25
C LEU A 7 8.92 16.08 -5.44
N GLY A 8 10.14 16.55 -5.71
CA GLY A 8 10.77 17.63 -4.96
C GLY A 8 10.49 19.01 -5.55
N SER A 9 10.24 19.99 -4.67
CA SER A 9 10.40 21.42 -4.96
C SER A 9 11.58 21.95 -4.15
N ASN A 10 12.22 23.04 -4.57
CA ASN A 10 13.45 23.54 -3.93
C ASN A 10 13.30 24.02 -2.47
N GLN A 11 12.08 24.01 -1.88
CA GLN A 11 11.84 24.56 -0.54
C GLN A 11 11.03 23.65 0.42
N THR A 12 10.80 22.37 0.11
CA THR A 12 10.02 21.47 0.99
C THR A 12 10.79 20.19 1.33
N ASN A 13 10.70 19.78 2.60
CA ASN A 13 11.22 18.48 3.04
C ASN A 13 10.45 17.35 2.36
N LEU A 14 11.16 16.34 1.85
CA LEU A 14 10.58 15.17 1.21
C LEU A 14 11.01 13.91 1.95
N ALA A 15 10.04 13.15 2.44
CA ALA A 15 10.23 11.82 2.97
C ALA A 15 9.35 10.85 2.19
N PHE A 16 9.93 9.72 1.77
CA PHE A 16 9.24 8.71 0.98
C PHE A 16 9.85 7.34 1.25
N SER A 17 9.02 6.31 1.29
CA SER A 17 9.45 4.91 1.39
C SER A 17 9.37 4.25 0.00
N PRO A 18 10.50 4.08 -0.71
CA PRO A 18 10.52 3.35 -1.98
C PRO A 18 9.97 1.94 -1.85
N LEU A 19 10.21 1.30 -0.70
CA LEU A 19 9.74 -0.05 -0.43
C LEU A 19 8.21 -0.11 -0.35
N SER A 20 7.57 0.79 0.41
CA SER A 20 6.11 0.80 0.55
C SER A 20 5.42 1.08 -0.79
N PHE A 21 5.96 2.00 -1.59
CA PHE A 21 5.44 2.27 -2.94
C PHE A 21 5.58 1.07 -3.87
N HIS A 22 6.74 0.41 -3.83
CA HIS A 22 6.98 -0.79 -4.61
C HIS A 22 6.02 -1.93 -4.24
N TYR A 23 5.72 -2.05 -2.94
CA TYR A 23 4.74 -3.01 -2.42
C TYR A 23 3.35 -2.81 -3.03
N VAL A 24 2.87 -1.57 -3.06
CA VAL A 24 1.57 -1.24 -3.65
C VAL A 24 1.53 -1.55 -5.15
N LEU A 25 2.61 -1.26 -5.88
CA LEU A 25 2.67 -1.57 -7.31
C LEU A 25 2.64 -3.07 -7.61
N VAL A 26 3.34 -3.88 -6.81
CA VAL A 26 3.24 -5.34 -6.92
C VAL A 26 1.82 -5.82 -6.65
N LEU A 27 1.17 -5.30 -5.60
CA LEU A 27 -0.19 -5.67 -5.25
C LEU A 27 -1.17 -5.34 -6.38
N LEU A 28 -1.00 -4.18 -7.01
CA LEU A 28 -1.76 -3.78 -8.19
C LEU A 28 -1.47 -4.68 -9.40
N ALA A 29 -0.20 -5.06 -9.63
CA ALA A 29 0.16 -5.98 -10.70
C ALA A 29 -0.54 -7.34 -10.51
N ALA A 30 -0.64 -7.84 -9.28
CA ALA A 30 -1.31 -9.11 -8.99
C ALA A 30 -2.83 -9.10 -9.30
N GLY A 31 -3.45 -7.91 -9.29
CA GLY A 31 -4.86 -7.73 -9.67
C GLY A 31 -5.08 -7.28 -11.12
N ALA A 32 -4.02 -6.89 -11.84
CA ALA A 32 -4.10 -6.35 -13.19
C ALA A 32 -3.91 -7.43 -14.27
N THR A 33 -4.39 -7.14 -15.48
CA THR A 33 -4.18 -7.98 -16.67
C THR A 33 -3.90 -7.08 -17.89
N GLY A 34 -3.44 -7.67 -19.00
CA GLY A 34 -3.24 -6.96 -20.26
C GLY A 34 -2.28 -5.78 -20.17
N ASP A 35 -2.62 -4.67 -20.82
CA ASP A 35 -1.75 -3.50 -20.92
C ASP A 35 -1.46 -2.84 -19.57
N THR A 36 -2.43 -2.81 -18.66
CA THR A 36 -2.23 -2.29 -17.30
C THR A 36 -1.15 -3.08 -16.56
N LEU A 37 -1.20 -4.41 -16.63
CA LEU A 37 -0.17 -5.26 -16.04
C LEU A 37 1.19 -4.99 -16.68
N ASN A 38 1.25 -4.90 -18.00
CA ASN A 38 2.48 -4.67 -18.75
C ASN A 38 3.14 -3.33 -18.36
N GLN A 39 2.35 -2.26 -18.19
CA GLN A 39 2.86 -0.96 -17.76
C GLN A 39 3.44 -1.00 -16.34
N ILE A 40 2.75 -1.65 -15.40
CA ILE A 40 3.24 -1.77 -14.01
C ILE A 40 4.54 -2.57 -13.97
N VAL A 41 4.60 -3.72 -14.65
CA VAL A 41 5.82 -4.56 -14.68
C VAL A 41 6.98 -3.84 -15.37
N SER A 42 6.72 -3.12 -16.47
CA SER A 42 7.73 -2.30 -17.15
C SER A 42 8.32 -1.22 -16.23
N PHE A 43 7.47 -0.59 -15.42
CA PHE A 43 7.91 0.40 -14.44
C PHE A 43 8.75 -0.21 -13.30
N LEU A 44 8.36 -1.40 -12.81
CA LEU A 44 9.08 -2.10 -11.72
C LEU A 44 10.49 -2.52 -12.15
N GLY A 45 10.69 -2.83 -13.43
CA GLY A 45 11.99 -3.13 -14.02
C GLY A 45 12.17 -4.60 -14.41
N PRO A 46 13.37 -4.96 -14.93
CA PRO A 46 13.60 -6.20 -15.66
C PRO A 46 13.54 -7.48 -14.81
N SER A 47 13.62 -7.37 -13.48
CA SER A 47 13.48 -8.53 -12.58
C SER A 47 12.05 -9.10 -12.56
N GLY A 48 11.06 -8.35 -13.08
CA GLY A 48 9.67 -8.79 -13.24
C GLY A 48 8.86 -8.76 -11.94
N GLY A 49 7.52 -8.67 -12.06
CA GLY A 49 6.61 -8.49 -10.93
C GLY A 49 6.73 -9.56 -9.82
N MET A 50 7.06 -10.80 -10.17
CA MET A 50 7.19 -11.91 -9.21
C MET A 50 8.42 -11.81 -8.31
N ALA A 51 9.59 -11.43 -8.84
CA ALA A 51 10.80 -11.24 -8.03
C ALA A 51 10.64 -10.04 -7.10
N HIS A 52 9.99 -8.99 -7.60
CA HIS A 52 9.59 -7.82 -6.82
C HIS A 52 8.57 -8.16 -5.73
N ALA A 53 7.62 -9.06 -6.00
CA ALA A 53 6.66 -9.54 -5.00
C ALA A 53 7.30 -10.36 -3.90
N SER A 54 8.21 -11.26 -4.25
CA SER A 54 8.95 -12.07 -3.28
C SER A 54 9.82 -11.19 -2.37
N LEU A 55 10.50 -10.19 -2.95
CA LEU A 55 11.29 -9.22 -2.19
C LEU A 55 10.41 -8.34 -1.30
N ALA A 56 9.29 -7.86 -1.82
CA ALA A 56 8.33 -7.03 -1.10
C ALA A 56 7.75 -7.79 0.11
N SER A 57 7.31 -9.04 -0.10
CA SER A 57 6.78 -9.92 0.96
C SER A 57 7.85 -10.29 2.00
N HIS A 58 9.09 -10.58 1.57
CA HIS A 58 10.21 -10.80 2.50
C HIS A 58 10.54 -9.55 3.31
N ALA A 59 10.57 -8.38 2.69
CA ALA A 59 10.85 -7.13 3.38
C ALA A 59 9.71 -6.78 4.36
N ALA A 60 8.45 -6.87 3.92
CA ALA A 60 7.29 -6.63 4.77
C ALA A 60 7.24 -7.59 5.96
N SER A 61 7.48 -8.89 5.76
CA SER A 61 7.56 -9.85 6.87
C SER A 61 8.72 -9.55 7.81
N ALA A 62 9.89 -9.13 7.32
CA ALA A 62 11.02 -8.73 8.16
C ALA A 62 10.76 -7.46 8.99
N PHE A 63 10.04 -6.47 8.43
CA PHE A 63 9.66 -5.25 9.16
C PHE A 63 8.50 -5.47 10.13
N LEU A 64 7.49 -6.24 9.72
CA LEU A 64 6.33 -6.56 10.57
C LEU A 64 6.66 -7.56 11.69
N ALA A 65 7.70 -8.38 11.53
CA ALA A 65 8.18 -9.30 12.57
C ALA A 65 9.05 -8.62 13.65
N ARG A 66 9.59 -7.43 13.39
CA ARG A 66 10.24 -6.59 14.42
C ARG A 66 9.15 -5.91 15.24
N GLY A 67 8.61 -6.67 16.19
CA GLY A 67 7.60 -6.20 17.13
C GLY A 67 8.09 -5.08 18.05
N ASN A 68 7.12 -4.45 18.74
CA ASN A 68 7.30 -3.41 19.74
C ASN A 68 8.52 -3.66 20.64
N GLY A 69 9.52 -2.77 20.57
CA GLY A 69 10.68 -2.77 21.48
C GLY A 69 12.05 -2.95 20.82
N SER A 70 12.13 -3.16 19.49
CA SER A 70 13.40 -3.07 18.77
C SER A 70 13.57 -1.68 18.15
N GLU A 71 14.70 -1.02 18.39
CA GLU A 71 15.03 0.24 17.73
C GLU A 71 15.79 0.02 16.41
N PRO A 72 15.43 0.74 15.33
CA PRO A 72 14.30 1.67 15.22
C PRO A 72 12.93 0.94 15.13
N ASP A 73 11.89 1.52 15.73
CA ASP A 73 10.50 1.07 15.58
C ASP A 73 10.02 1.42 14.16
N VAL A 74 9.85 0.41 13.32
CA VAL A 74 9.43 0.55 11.92
C VAL A 74 8.09 -0.13 11.72
N ARG A 75 7.08 0.67 11.38
CA ARG A 75 5.70 0.18 11.16
C ARG A 75 5.27 0.43 9.73
N CYS A 76 4.59 -0.55 9.15
CA CYS A 76 4.08 -0.48 7.78
C CYS A 76 2.66 -1.03 7.74
N GLY A 77 1.76 -0.29 7.09
CA GLY A 77 0.41 -0.74 6.78
C GLY A 77 0.17 -0.67 5.29
N VAL A 78 -0.37 -1.74 4.72
CA VAL A 78 -0.81 -1.78 3.31
C VAL A 78 -2.26 -2.23 3.29
N GLY A 79 -3.09 -1.51 2.54
CA GLY A 79 -4.50 -1.83 2.38
C GLY A 79 -5.05 -1.41 1.03
N VAL A 80 -6.12 -2.08 0.62
CA VAL A 80 -6.91 -1.83 -0.58
C VAL A 80 -8.35 -1.62 -0.14
N TRP A 81 -8.89 -0.45 -0.45
CA TRP A 81 -10.30 -0.16 -0.23
C TRP A 81 -10.98 0.06 -1.58
N VAL A 82 -12.14 -0.55 -1.77
CA VAL A 82 -12.99 -0.36 -2.96
C VAL A 82 -14.35 0.16 -2.57
N ASP A 83 -15.05 0.80 -3.49
CA ASP A 83 -16.43 1.22 -3.24
C ASP A 83 -17.33 0.01 -2.99
N SER A 84 -18.30 0.13 -2.09
CA SER A 84 -19.22 -0.95 -1.73
C SER A 84 -20.15 -1.40 -2.87
N SER A 85 -20.28 -0.60 -3.94
CA SER A 85 -20.95 -1.04 -5.17
C SER A 85 -20.12 -2.05 -5.99
N LEU A 86 -18.82 -2.16 -5.71
CA LEU A 86 -17.91 -3.08 -6.37
C LEU A 86 -17.64 -4.31 -5.50
N GLN A 87 -17.42 -5.45 -6.16
CA GLN A 87 -17.00 -6.67 -5.48
C GLN A 87 -15.60 -7.06 -5.94
N LEU A 88 -14.68 -7.14 -4.99
CA LEU A 88 -13.38 -7.75 -5.23
C LEU A 88 -13.57 -9.24 -5.53
N ARG A 89 -12.79 -9.75 -6.49
CA ARG A 89 -12.74 -11.19 -6.74
C ARG A 89 -12.24 -11.88 -5.46
N PRO A 90 -12.93 -12.92 -4.94
CA PRO A 90 -12.53 -13.59 -3.71
C PRO A 90 -11.06 -14.04 -3.71
N ALA A 91 -10.62 -14.66 -4.82
CA ALA A 91 -9.22 -15.08 -4.98
C ALA A 91 -8.20 -13.93 -4.87
N PHE A 92 -8.57 -12.70 -5.27
CA PHE A 92 -7.70 -11.53 -5.10
C PHE A 92 -7.69 -11.05 -3.65
N ALA A 93 -8.85 -10.97 -2.99
CA ALA A 93 -8.93 -10.59 -1.57
C ALA A 93 -8.18 -11.59 -0.67
N ASP A 94 -8.29 -12.89 -0.96
CA ASP A 94 -7.55 -13.95 -0.27
C ASP A 94 -6.04 -13.82 -0.48
N MET A 95 -5.59 -13.47 -1.69
CA MET A 95 -4.18 -13.24 -1.98
C MET A 95 -3.63 -12.01 -1.23
N VAL A 96 -4.38 -10.90 -1.21
CA VAL A 96 -4.02 -9.65 -0.51
C VAL A 96 -3.78 -9.93 0.98
N THR A 97 -4.64 -10.73 1.61
CA THR A 97 -4.54 -11.05 3.04
C THR A 97 -3.45 -12.08 3.32
N SER A 98 -3.41 -13.19 2.56
CA SER A 98 -2.53 -14.33 2.85
C SER A 98 -1.08 -14.14 2.41
N GLN A 99 -0.84 -13.55 1.24
CA GLN A 99 0.52 -13.43 0.66
C GLN A 99 1.13 -12.06 0.92
N TYR A 100 0.29 -11.04 0.97
CA TYR A 100 0.72 -9.65 1.13
C TYR A 100 0.46 -9.09 2.54
N ASN A 101 -0.09 -9.86 3.47
CA ASN A 101 -0.41 -9.41 4.84
C ASN A 101 -1.06 -8.01 4.86
N ALA A 102 -1.89 -7.74 3.85
CA ALA A 102 -2.52 -6.45 3.61
C ALA A 102 -4.03 -6.58 3.84
N THR A 103 -4.68 -5.44 4.05
CA THR A 103 -6.13 -5.40 4.21
C THR A 103 -6.84 -5.21 2.87
N ALA A 104 -7.96 -5.88 2.66
CA ALA A 104 -8.87 -5.63 1.55
C ALA A 104 -10.27 -5.39 2.12
N GLN A 105 -10.86 -4.22 1.86
CA GLN A 105 -12.16 -3.85 2.43
C GLN A 105 -13.04 -3.10 1.43
N ALA A 106 -14.35 -3.27 1.56
CA ALA A 106 -15.33 -2.46 0.85
C ALA A 106 -15.73 -1.28 1.75
N MET A 107 -15.83 -0.09 1.16
CA MET A 107 -16.18 1.16 1.84
C MET A 107 -17.24 1.92 1.04
N PRO A 108 -18.17 2.62 1.70
CA PRO A 108 -19.22 3.39 1.02
C PRO A 108 -18.68 4.72 0.49
N PHE A 109 -17.74 4.71 -0.47
CA PHE A 109 -17.14 5.93 -0.99
C PHE A 109 -18.15 6.84 -1.68
N GLN A 110 -19.13 6.27 -2.41
CA GLN A 110 -20.16 7.06 -3.08
C GLN A 110 -21.21 7.62 -2.11
N GLU A 111 -21.66 6.82 -1.15
CA GLU A 111 -22.74 7.20 -0.25
C GLU A 111 -22.27 8.00 0.96
N LYS A 112 -21.09 7.66 1.50
CA LYS A 112 -20.55 8.19 2.76
C LYS A 112 -19.02 8.38 2.68
N PRO A 113 -18.53 9.25 1.77
CA PRO A 113 -17.10 9.45 1.55
C PRO A 113 -16.35 9.88 2.83
N ASP A 114 -16.92 10.79 3.63
CA ASP A 114 -16.30 11.22 4.89
C ASP A 114 -16.18 10.09 5.91
N LYS A 115 -17.17 9.21 5.97
CA LYS A 115 -17.12 8.05 6.86
C LYS A 115 -16.00 7.09 6.42
N ALA A 116 -15.90 6.82 5.11
CA ALA A 116 -14.81 6.00 4.57
C ALA A 116 -13.44 6.62 4.85
N ARG A 117 -13.30 7.95 4.69
CA ARG A 117 -12.08 8.69 4.99
C ARG A 117 -11.66 8.52 6.46
N VAL A 118 -12.58 8.73 7.39
CA VAL A 118 -12.32 8.59 8.84
C VAL A 118 -11.94 7.16 9.20
N GLU A 119 -12.63 6.16 8.64
CA GLU A 119 -12.31 4.75 8.90
C GLU A 119 -10.92 4.35 8.38
N ILE A 120 -10.53 4.83 7.19
CA ILE A 120 -9.20 4.57 6.64
C ILE A 120 -8.12 5.28 7.47
N ASN A 121 -8.30 6.56 7.83
CA ASN A 121 -7.37 7.27 8.70
C ASN A 121 -7.17 6.57 10.04
N ARG A 122 -8.28 6.15 10.68
CA ARG A 122 -8.23 5.38 11.93
C ARG A 122 -7.47 4.06 11.76
N TRP A 123 -7.68 3.34 10.66
CA TRP A 123 -6.96 2.11 10.39
C TRP A 123 -5.44 2.35 10.29
N PHE A 124 -5.00 3.42 9.62
CA PHE A 124 -3.58 3.77 9.54
C PHE A 124 -3.02 4.25 10.89
N GLU A 125 -3.79 5.00 11.67
CA GLU A 125 -3.42 5.39 13.02
C GLU A 125 -3.16 4.17 13.89
N ASP A 126 -4.09 3.21 13.91
CA ASP A 126 -3.95 1.97 14.66
C ASP A 126 -2.75 1.13 14.18
N LYS A 127 -2.59 0.97 12.86
CA LYS A 127 -1.50 0.15 12.26
C LYS A 127 -0.11 0.74 12.45
N THR A 128 -0.02 2.05 12.54
CA THR A 128 1.24 2.75 12.80
C THR A 128 1.42 3.09 14.28
N GLY A 129 0.48 2.66 15.13
CA GLY A 129 0.37 3.00 16.55
C GLY A 129 0.56 4.49 16.82
N GLY A 130 -0.22 5.31 16.12
CA GLY A 130 -0.34 6.75 16.33
C GLY A 130 0.62 7.63 15.54
N LEU A 131 1.55 7.05 14.75
CA LEU A 131 2.54 7.84 13.99
C LEU A 131 1.93 8.53 12.76
N ILE A 132 0.99 7.89 12.08
CA ILE A 132 0.26 8.44 10.94
C ILE A 132 -1.21 8.55 11.32
N LYS A 133 -1.67 9.76 11.65
CA LYS A 133 -3.04 10.02 12.12
C LYS A 133 -3.99 10.42 11.00
N GLU A 134 -3.50 11.26 10.09
CA GLU A 134 -4.28 11.81 9.00
C GLU A 134 -3.55 11.55 7.68
N LEU A 135 -3.80 10.38 7.11
CA LEU A 135 -3.25 10.02 5.81
C LEU A 135 -4.00 10.75 4.69
N MET A 136 -5.33 10.81 4.82
CA MET A 136 -6.23 11.47 3.89
C MET A 136 -6.84 12.70 4.55
N PRO A 137 -6.43 13.92 4.13
CA PRO A 137 -6.98 15.16 4.66
C PRO A 137 -8.45 15.34 4.24
N GLU A 138 -9.13 16.29 4.87
CA GLU A 138 -10.44 16.77 4.41
C GLU A 138 -10.33 17.45 3.03
N GLY A 139 -11.32 17.20 2.16
CA GLY A 139 -11.36 17.78 0.81
C GLY A 139 -12.05 16.89 -0.21
#